data_AF-A0A816G6I6-F1
#
_entry.id   AF-A0A816G6I6-F1
#
_cell.length_a   1.000
_cell.length_b   1.000
_cell.length_c   1.000
_cell.angle_alpha   90.00
_cell.angle_beta   90.00
_cell.angle_gamma   90.00
#
_symmetry.space_group_name_H-M   'P 1'
#
loop_
_entity.id
_entity.type
_entity.pdbx_description
1 polymer ?
#
loop_
_entity_poly.entity_id
_entity_poly.type
_entity_poly.pdbx_seq_one_letter_code
_entity_poly.pdbx_strand_id
1 'polypeptide(L)'
;MEFMMIMEEVLRQHWKQIQQVLQKSFVNQDDISCVTSHFQHAVTLLTNEVASQDRPGPILLYFISESILDTFFVWSLSCPEYAVELKYHQLRCFEFLLSRSQFELLFHKQIFKPLLNLLRSCETSSSLELIEKHMIVVLNQ
;
A
#
# COMPACT_ATOMS: atom_id res chain seq x y z
N MET A 1 12.99 -21.81 0.15
CA MET A 1 13.48 -20.93 1.23
C MET A 1 14.33 -19.81 0.66
N GLU A 2 15.36 -20.09 -0.15
CA GLU A 2 16.19 -19.05 -0.82
C GLU A 2 15.39 -18.08 -1.70
N PHE A 3 14.45 -18.56 -2.53
CA PHE A 3 13.63 -17.69 -3.38
C PHE A 3 12.78 -16.68 -2.59
N MET A 4 12.31 -17.06 -1.39
CA MET A 4 11.49 -16.19 -0.55
C MET A 4 12.33 -15.11 0.15
N MET A 5 13.57 -15.45 0.54
CA MET A 5 14.55 -14.46 1.04
C MET A 5 14.92 -13.44 -0.04
N ILE A 6 15.06 -13.86 -1.30
CA ILE A 6 15.33 -12.94 -2.42
C ILE A 6 14.17 -11.95 -2.59
N MET A 7 12.91 -12.40 -2.54
CA MET A 7 11.75 -11.52 -2.69
C MET A 7 11.60 -10.51 -1.54
N GLU A 8 11.88 -10.93 -0.31
CA GLU A 8 11.94 -10.01 0.84
C GLU A 8 13.02 -8.94 0.64
N GLU A 9 14.21 -9.33 0.16
CA GLU A 9 15.28 -8.38 -0.14
C GLU A 9 14.88 -7.41 -1.26
N VAL A 10 14.20 -7.88 -2.31
CA VAL A 10 13.66 -7.01 -3.37
C VAL A 10 12.67 -6.00 -2.78
N LEU A 11 11.79 -6.41 -1.87
CA LEU A 11 10.89 -5.49 -1.16
C LEU A 11 11.68 -4.45 -0.34
N ARG A 12 12.73 -4.87 0.38
CA ARG A 12 13.62 -3.97 1.13
C ARG A 12 14.27 -2.93 0.21
N GLN A 13 14.71 -3.33 -0.97
CA GLN A 13 15.30 -2.41 -1.95
C GLN A 13 14.26 -1.41 -2.48
N HIS A 14 13.06 -1.85 -2.85
CA HIS A 14 11.98 -0.94 -3.25
C HIS A 14 11.61 0.04 -2.12
N TRP A 15 11.52 -0.46 -0.89
CA TRP A 15 11.21 0.37 0.26
C TRP A 15 12.30 1.42 0.53
N LYS A 16 13.58 1.04 0.40
CA LYS A 16 14.70 1.98 0.52
C LYS A 16 14.64 3.10 -0.53
N GLN A 17 14.27 2.80 -1.77
CA GLN A 17 14.11 3.82 -2.81
C GLN A 17 12.97 4.80 -2.47
N ILE A 18 11.84 4.28 -1.97
CA ILE A 18 10.73 5.11 -1.49
C ILE A 18 11.21 6.02 -0.35
N GLN A 19 11.87 5.47 0.67
CA GLN A 19 12.37 6.23 1.82
C GLN A 19 13.31 7.38 1.41
N GLN A 20 14.13 7.20 0.38
CA GLN A 20 15.00 8.28 -0.12
C GLN A 20 14.20 9.46 -0.68
N VAL A 21 13.11 9.20 -1.41
CA VAL A 21 12.25 10.26 -1.95
C VAL A 21 11.42 10.91 -0.83
N LEU A 22 10.94 10.11 0.13
CA LEU A 22 10.16 10.59 1.28
C LEU A 22 10.92 11.61 2.15
N GLN A 23 12.25 11.56 2.15
CA GLN A 23 13.12 12.49 2.89
C GLN A 23 13.40 13.81 2.15
N LYS A 24 12.97 13.95 0.88
CA LYS A 24 13.19 15.18 0.12
C LYS A 24 12.29 16.30 0.60
N SER A 25 12.84 17.50 0.70
CA SER A 25 12.07 18.72 1.04
C SER A 25 11.13 19.16 -0.07
N PHE A 26 11.46 18.81 -1.32
CA PHE A 26 10.66 19.11 -2.50
C PHE A 26 10.63 17.89 -3.40
N VAL A 27 9.44 17.55 -3.88
CA VAL A 27 9.19 16.40 -4.76
C VAL A 27 8.63 16.90 -6.08
N ASN A 28 9.04 16.28 -7.17
CA ASN A 28 8.54 16.58 -8.52
C ASN A 28 7.77 15.37 -9.09
N GLN A 29 7.25 15.49 -10.32
CA GLN A 29 6.49 14.41 -10.95
C GLN A 29 7.28 13.10 -11.09
N ASP A 30 8.59 13.17 -11.35
CA ASP A 30 9.44 11.98 -11.48
C ASP A 30 9.59 11.27 -10.14
N ASP A 31 9.70 12.03 -9.05
CA ASP A 31 9.73 11.52 -7.67
C ASP A 31 8.40 10.85 -7.31
N ILE A 32 7.27 11.46 -7.66
CA ILE A 32 5.94 10.85 -7.47
C ILE A 32 5.85 9.52 -8.24
N SER A 33 6.24 9.52 -9.51
CA SER A 33 6.20 8.34 -10.39
C SER A 33 7.11 7.22 -9.87
N CYS A 34 8.29 7.59 -9.33
CA CYS A 34 9.23 6.66 -8.71
C CYS A 34 8.61 5.99 -7.48
N VAL A 35 8.03 6.80 -6.58
CA VAL A 35 7.42 6.28 -5.35
C VAL A 35 6.20 5.41 -5.67
N THR A 36 5.28 5.86 -6.53
CA THR A 36 4.07 5.09 -6.88
C THR A 36 4.43 3.77 -7.57
N SER A 37 5.43 3.78 -8.45
CA SER A 37 5.94 2.57 -9.11
C SER A 37 6.55 1.58 -8.11
N HIS A 38 7.46 2.02 -7.24
CA HIS A 38 8.06 1.14 -6.23
C HIS A 38 7.03 0.62 -5.23
N PHE A 39 6.06 1.45 -4.85
CA PHE A 39 4.98 1.06 -3.96
C PHE A 39 4.08 0.00 -4.61
N GLN A 40 3.74 0.16 -5.88
CA GLN A 40 2.99 -0.86 -6.63
C GLN A 40 3.77 -2.19 -6.72
N HIS A 41 5.10 -2.15 -6.94
CA HIS A 41 5.93 -3.35 -6.91
C HIS A 41 5.93 -4.01 -5.53
N ALA A 42 6.03 -3.22 -4.45
CA ALA A 42 5.95 -3.73 -3.09
C ALA A 42 4.62 -4.46 -2.80
N VAL A 43 3.50 -3.87 -3.22
CA VAL A 43 2.17 -4.50 -3.11
C VAL A 43 2.09 -5.76 -3.98
N THR A 44 2.68 -5.75 -5.18
CA THR A 44 2.71 -6.91 -6.07
C THR A 44 3.47 -8.08 -5.45
N LEU A 45 4.62 -7.83 -4.83
CA LEU A 45 5.37 -8.84 -4.10
C LEU A 45 4.54 -9.44 -2.97
N LEU A 46 3.85 -8.59 -2.20
CA LEU A 46 2.97 -9.04 -1.12
C LEU A 46 1.82 -9.91 -1.63
N THR A 47 1.15 -9.53 -2.72
CA THR A 47 0.04 -10.32 -3.29
C THR A 47 0.47 -11.67 -3.88
N ASN A 48 1.74 -11.80 -4.25
CA ASN A 48 2.31 -13.04 -4.77
C ASN A 48 2.90 -13.93 -3.66
N GLU A 49 2.90 -13.47 -2.40
CA GLU A 49 3.37 -14.26 -1.28
C GLU A 49 2.41 -15.43 -1.02
N VAL A 50 2.93 -16.65 -1.20
CA VAL A 50 2.23 -17.87 -0.80
C VAL A 50 2.62 -18.14 0.65
N ALA A 51 1.76 -17.74 1.59
CA ALA A 51 1.96 -18.08 3.00
C ALA A 51 1.34 -19.46 3.34
N SER A 52 1.83 -20.07 4.41
CA SER A 52 1.18 -21.23 5.03
C SER A 52 -0.02 -20.76 5.86
N GLN A 53 -1.10 -21.55 5.91
CA GLN A 53 -2.37 -21.19 6.58
C GLN A 53 -2.21 -20.63 8.01
N ASP A 54 -1.17 -21.04 8.74
CA ASP A 54 -0.95 -20.64 10.14
C ASP A 54 0.19 -19.64 10.37
N ARG A 55 0.92 -19.19 9.34
CA ARG A 55 2.00 -18.21 9.51
C ARG A 55 2.08 -17.21 8.37
N PRO A 56 2.06 -15.89 8.67
CA PRO A 56 2.33 -14.87 7.68
C PRO A 56 3.74 -15.06 7.11
N GLY A 57 3.89 -14.87 5.81
CA GLY A 57 5.19 -14.97 5.17
C GLY A 57 6.08 -13.75 5.47
N PRO A 58 7.38 -13.82 5.14
CA PRO A 58 8.34 -12.77 5.44
C PRO A 58 8.02 -11.43 4.75
N ILE A 59 7.39 -11.44 3.57
CA ILE A 59 7.00 -10.23 2.84
C ILE A 59 5.89 -9.52 3.63
N LEU A 60 4.84 -10.22 4.04
CA LEU A 60 3.78 -9.64 4.88
C LEU A 60 4.32 -9.14 6.22
N LEU A 61 5.18 -9.92 6.88
CA LEU A 61 5.80 -9.53 8.14
C LEU A 61 6.61 -8.24 8.00
N TYR A 62 7.45 -8.13 6.97
CA TYR A 62 8.25 -6.94 6.71
C TYR A 62 7.37 -5.73 6.34
N PHE A 63 6.39 -5.94 5.48
CA PHE A 63 5.46 -4.90 5.04
C PHE A 63 4.68 -4.28 6.21
N ILE A 64 4.25 -5.11 7.17
CA ILE A 64 3.60 -4.67 8.41
C ILE A 64 4.61 -3.99 9.36
N SER A 65 5.82 -4.56 9.54
CA SER A 65 6.80 -4.00 10.47
C SER A 65 7.23 -2.60 10.09
N GLU A 66 7.39 -2.34 8.79
CA GLU A 66 7.74 -1.02 8.25
C GLU A 66 6.54 -0.08 8.13
N SER A 67 5.31 -0.58 8.38
CA SER A 67 4.07 0.20 8.22
C SER A 67 4.00 0.91 6.87
N ILE A 68 4.34 0.20 5.79
CA ILE A 68 4.55 0.77 4.45
C ILE A 68 3.33 1.57 3.97
N LEU A 69 2.12 1.03 4.17
CA LEU A 69 0.86 1.69 3.80
C LEU A 69 0.62 3.00 4.57
N ASP A 70 0.83 2.99 5.89
CA ASP A 70 0.62 4.17 6.73
C ASP A 70 1.64 5.27 6.39
N THR A 71 2.90 4.87 6.21
CA THR A 71 3.98 5.79 5.84
C THR A 71 3.72 6.44 4.48
N PHE A 72 3.31 5.64 3.48
CA PHE A 72 2.97 6.18 2.16
C PHE A 72 1.75 7.11 2.21
N PHE A 73 0.72 6.73 2.97
CA PHE A 73 -0.45 7.58 3.19
C PHE A 73 -0.08 8.93 3.81
N VAL A 74 0.67 8.94 4.92
CA VAL A 74 1.09 10.18 5.60
C VAL A 74 1.94 11.06 4.68
N TRP A 75 2.88 10.47 3.94
CA TRP A 75 3.68 11.22 2.97
C TRP A 75 2.82 11.81 1.85
N SER A 76 1.80 11.08 1.37
CA SER A 76 0.90 11.59 0.33
C SER A 76 0.14 12.85 0.75
N LEU A 77 -0.20 12.98 2.03
CA LEU A 77 -0.82 14.19 2.59
C LEU A 77 0.13 15.39 2.58
N SER A 78 1.44 15.14 2.60
CA SER A 78 2.47 16.17 2.52
C SER A 78 2.71 16.66 1.08
N CYS A 79 2.07 16.03 0.09
CA CYS A 79 2.22 16.33 -1.34
C CYS A 79 0.88 16.82 -1.95
N PRO A 80 0.35 17.99 -1.55
CA PRO A 80 -1.01 18.42 -1.91
C PRO A 80 -1.23 18.62 -3.41
N GLU A 81 -0.19 19.02 -4.15
CA GLU A 81 -0.23 19.18 -5.62
C GLU A 81 -0.57 17.86 -6.34
N TYR A 82 -0.18 16.73 -5.75
CA TYR A 82 -0.37 15.39 -6.31
C TYR A 82 -1.44 14.58 -5.58
N ALA A 83 -2.25 15.22 -4.73
CA ALA A 83 -3.17 14.53 -3.83
C ALA A 83 -4.16 13.60 -4.56
N VAL A 84 -4.69 14.01 -5.72
CA VAL A 84 -5.63 13.20 -6.51
C VAL A 84 -4.95 11.97 -7.11
N GLU A 85 -3.77 12.15 -7.70
CA GLU A 85 -2.98 11.07 -8.30
C GLU A 85 -2.57 10.04 -7.23
N LEU A 86 -1.98 10.51 -6.13
CA LEU A 86 -1.53 9.65 -5.03
C LEU A 86 -2.69 8.90 -4.37
N LYS A 87 -3.85 9.54 -4.20
CA LYS A 87 -5.06 8.90 -3.69
C LYS A 87 -5.56 7.81 -4.63
N TYR A 88 -5.61 8.07 -5.93
CA TYR A 88 -5.98 7.07 -6.93
C TYR A 88 -5.03 5.86 -6.91
N HIS A 89 -3.71 6.09 -6.87
CA HIS A 89 -2.72 5.02 -6.77
C HIS A 89 -2.88 4.19 -5.49
N GLN A 90 -3.13 4.82 -4.35
CA GLN A 90 -3.39 4.11 -3.10
C GLN A 90 -4.65 3.24 -3.18
N LEU A 91 -5.76 3.78 -3.71
CA LEU A 91 -7.01 3.02 -3.88
C LEU A 91 -6.81 1.81 -4.78
N ARG A 92 -6.13 1.97 -5.93
CA ARG A 92 -5.82 0.85 -6.84
C ARG A 92 -4.93 -0.20 -6.20
N CYS A 93 -3.95 0.21 -5.39
CA CYS A 93 -3.10 -0.71 -4.65
C CYS A 93 -3.89 -1.50 -3.60
N PHE A 94 -4.80 -0.85 -2.86
CA PHE A 94 -5.68 -1.53 -1.91
C PHE A 94 -6.64 -2.49 -2.61
N GLU A 95 -7.25 -2.09 -3.72
CA GLU A 95 -8.10 -2.97 -4.54
C GLU A 95 -7.33 -4.22 -5.01
N PHE A 96 -6.11 -4.02 -5.52
CA PHE A 96 -5.25 -5.12 -5.95
C PHE A 96 -4.83 -6.02 -4.78
N LEU A 97 -4.49 -5.43 -3.63
CA LEU A 97 -4.13 -6.17 -2.42
C LEU A 97 -5.28 -7.06 -1.95
N LEU A 98 -6.49 -6.51 -1.83
CA LEU A 98 -7.65 -7.19 -1.26
C LEU A 98 -8.27 -8.21 -2.23
N SER A 99 -8.14 -8.01 -3.54
CA SER A 99 -8.63 -8.98 -4.54
C SER A 99 -7.74 -10.22 -4.67
N ARG A 100 -6.48 -10.14 -4.24
CA ARG A 100 -5.48 -11.22 -4.39
C ARG A 100 -5.01 -11.81 -3.07
N SER A 101 -5.30 -11.16 -1.94
CA SER A 101 -4.88 -11.63 -0.63
C SER A 101 -5.59 -12.93 -0.25
N GLN A 102 -4.82 -13.98 -0.01
CA GLN A 102 -5.31 -15.28 0.45
C GLN A 102 -5.49 -15.36 1.98
N PHE A 103 -5.12 -14.31 2.71
CA PHE A 103 -5.16 -14.23 4.17
C PHE A 103 -6.01 -13.05 4.63
N GLU A 104 -6.44 -13.10 5.88
CA GLU A 104 -7.27 -12.07 6.53
C GLU A 104 -6.44 -10.80 6.85
N LEU A 105 -5.88 -10.17 5.82
CA LEU A 105 -5.00 -9.00 5.93
C LEU A 105 -5.63 -7.84 6.72
N LEU A 106 -6.95 -7.74 6.70
CA LEU A 106 -7.72 -6.72 7.42
C LEU A 106 -7.67 -6.89 8.94
N PHE A 107 -7.25 -8.04 9.48
CA PHE A 107 -7.00 -8.18 10.92
C PHE A 107 -5.73 -7.45 11.37
N HIS A 108 -4.82 -7.14 10.45
CA HIS A 108 -3.64 -6.35 10.77
C HIS A 108 -3.98 -4.86 10.78
N LYS A 109 -3.84 -4.23 11.95
CA LYS A 109 -4.08 -2.80 12.15
C LYS A 109 -3.28 -1.93 11.17
N GLN A 110 -2.08 -2.36 10.78
CA GLN A 110 -1.19 -1.67 9.84
C GLN A 110 -1.70 -1.67 8.39
N ILE A 111 -2.70 -2.50 8.07
CA ILE A 111 -3.36 -2.52 6.76
C ILE A 111 -4.72 -1.85 6.86
N PHE A 112 -5.50 -2.20 7.89
CA PHE A 112 -6.85 -1.67 8.07
C PHE A 112 -6.89 -0.16 8.34
N LYS A 113 -6.00 0.35 9.21
CA LYS A 113 -6.01 1.78 9.59
C LYS A 113 -5.67 2.69 8.40
N PRO A 114 -4.63 2.43 7.59
CA PRO A 114 -4.36 3.27 6.41
C PRO A 114 -5.49 3.22 5.38
N LEU A 115 -6.13 2.06 5.17
CA LEU A 115 -7.32 1.96 4.32
C LEU A 115 -8.44 2.87 4.82
N LEU A 116 -8.78 2.78 6.10
CA LEU A 116 -9.84 3.61 6.68
C LEU A 116 -9.52 5.11 6.60
N ASN A 117 -8.27 5.49 6.85
CA ASN A 117 -7.83 6.88 6.75
C ASN A 117 -7.89 7.39 5.29
N LEU A 118 -7.49 6.56 4.34
CA LEU A 118 -7.60 6.86 2.91
C LEU A 118 -9.07 7.10 2.52
N LEU A 119 -9.97 6.21 2.92
CA LEU A 119 -11.40 6.33 2.61
C LEU A 119 -12.00 7.60 3.21
N ARG A 120 -11.68 7.93 4.47
CA ARG A 120 -12.07 9.21 5.10
C ARG A 120 -11.52 10.42 4.35
N SER A 121 -10.29 10.35 3.86
CA SER A 121 -9.71 11.42 3.04
C SER A 121 -10.43 11.58 1.69
N CYS A 122 -11.17 10.57 1.25
CA CYS A 122 -11.96 10.59 0.03
C CYS A 122 -13.35 11.19 0.26
N GLU A 123 -13.94 11.09 1.46
CA GLU A 123 -15.28 11.63 1.81
C GLU A 123 -15.41 13.15 1.59
N THR A 124 -14.30 13.90 1.66
CA THR A 124 -14.27 15.35 1.38
C THR A 124 -14.26 15.69 -0.12
N SER A 125 -14.14 14.68 -0.98
CA SER A 125 -14.13 14.77 -2.44
C SER A 125 -15.33 13.99 -2.98
N SER A 126 -15.96 14.43 -4.07
CA SER A 126 -17.23 13.91 -4.62
C SER A 126 -17.19 12.46 -5.17
N SER A 127 -16.46 11.56 -4.53
CA SER A 127 -16.15 10.19 -4.94
C SER A 127 -16.81 9.13 -4.05
N LEU A 128 -17.91 9.48 -3.37
CA LEU A 128 -18.66 8.58 -2.48
C LEU A 128 -19.19 7.32 -3.19
N GLU A 129 -19.63 7.41 -4.44
CA GLU A 129 -20.11 6.24 -5.21
C GLU A 129 -19.02 5.19 -5.48
N LEU A 130 -17.76 5.63 -5.63
CA LEU A 130 -16.62 4.76 -5.90
C LEU A 130 -16.16 4.05 -4.62
N ILE A 131 -16.26 4.75 -3.48
CA ILE A 131 -15.98 4.24 -2.14
C ILE A 131 -17.03 3.19 -1.75
N GLU A 132 -18.32 3.47 -1.96
CA GLU A 132 -19.40 2.57 -1.55
C GLU A 132 -19.33 1.22 -2.31
N LYS A 133 -19.10 1.26 -3.63
CA LYS A 133 -18.94 0.04 -4.43
C LYS A 133 -17.71 -0.79 -4.04
N HIS A 134 -16.59 -0.14 -3.69
CA HIS A 134 -15.37 -0.85 -3.28
C HIS A 134 -15.45 -1.35 -1.83
N MET A 135 -16.07 -0.61 -0.91
CA MET A 135 -16.25 -1.06 0.48
C MET A 135 -17.21 -2.24 0.60
N ILE A 136 -18.27 -2.31 -0.21
CA ILE A 136 -19.20 -3.46 -0.22
C ILE A 136 -18.48 -4.75 -0.64
N VAL A 137 -17.54 -4.68 -1.60
CA VAL A 137 -16.76 -5.84 -2.04
C VAL A 137 -15.69 -6.25 -1.02
N VAL A 138 -15.17 -5.29 -0.24
CA VAL A 138 -14.12 -5.53 0.77
C VAL A 138 -14.70 -6.03 2.10
N LEU A 139 -15.93 -5.63 2.46
CA LEU A 139 -16.55 -5.98 3.75
C LEU A 139 -17.52 -7.18 3.70
N ASN A 140 -17.90 -7.67 2.51
CA ASN A 140 -18.77 -8.86 2.34
C ASN A 140 -17.99 -10.13 1.92
N GLN A 141 -16.70 -10.23 2.21
CA GLN A 141 -15.94 -11.47 2.04
C GLN A 141 -15.89 -12.27 3.33
#